data_AF-A0A1Q5G3B9-F1
#
_entry.id   AF-A0A1Q5G3B9-F1
#
_cell.length_a   1.000
_cell.length_b   1.000
_cell.length_c   1.000
_cell.angle_alpha   90.00
_cell.angle_beta   90.00
_cell.angle_gamma   90.00
#
_symmetry.space_group_name_H-M   'P 1'
#
loop_
_entity.id
_entity.type
_entity.pdbx_description
1 polymer ?
#
loop_
_entity_poly.entity_id
_entity_poly.type
_entity_poly.pdbx_seq_one_letter_code
_entity_poly.pdbx_strand_id
1 'polypeptide(L)'
;MSQLRAEIDGIRDREIHLVDPYEPKDPDGLLRMVFMIPYGHAFSLMGNGPMGLHDLINRTKDVPAVAERALHYECLVREGNRVTTPDGEVYRSIESPLPVGTADVIGVSVINSGSLHSVFQQLDLAGVPRRSADRIPGEHPLIVGGNSGLADPEPMADYLDVIALGEAEESLLDLLRVVHAHREEPGSGVSLYEKLARIPGLYVPSLYTCEYLPGGGVAAITPKKVTVPTKASPAYLPVRELHPAHFVYPKSDGTAAGIHPTLGCRHSCDFCNLGVPPFRHAPIGMLKDYIDRLEAQKIRRIIISSPTFTQYRHRRELLDHISAYARRAAAEGETVTTIIGSIRADELTADYLESVTELEEFGHLFTELNLDQARGIITIAPEWASPDLVAMYGKTQRRERVDNAIELCRKSKDVNTVMLYFIVGAPGERDADRLAIADYAQDVLDRLGHPDGTVIVKLHQFMPKPGTASQRLRMSDPDLVHTYTAQIEDRLRALVGDEKFEQHFRVLDLGASHMHLEVICSRGDRRIGLVLEDLYDANIDLHTVTKDQLVEALARRGLSYDRHLRHMDEPVLPWHTLNHVNTTAEQQLATALYERESTLG
;
A
#
# COMPACT_ATOMS: atom_id res chain seq x y z
N MET A 1 -3.19 7.74 36.89
CA MET A 1 -3.62 7.52 35.49
C MET A 1 -2.46 6.80 34.84
N SER A 2 -2.70 5.65 34.20
CA SER A 2 -1.64 4.91 33.51
C SER A 2 -1.11 5.71 32.31
N GLN A 3 0.10 5.37 31.85
CA GLN A 3 0.69 6.03 30.68
C GLN A 3 -0.17 5.85 29.43
N LEU A 4 -0.66 4.63 29.19
CA LEU A 4 -1.54 4.32 28.07
C LEU A 4 -2.83 5.16 28.11
N ARG A 5 -3.46 5.26 29.28
CA ARG A 5 -4.68 6.06 29.42
C ARG A 5 -4.41 7.55 29.20
N ALA A 6 -3.30 8.06 29.72
CA ALA A 6 -2.93 9.46 29.52
C ALA A 6 -2.68 9.77 28.04
N GLU A 7 -2.04 8.85 27.31
CA GLU A 7 -1.82 8.98 25.88
C GLU A 7 -3.14 8.92 25.08
N ILE A 8 -4.03 7.98 25.39
CA ILE A 8 -5.36 7.86 24.76
C ILE A 8 -6.19 9.12 24.99
N ASP A 9 -6.23 9.63 26.22
CA ASP A 9 -6.96 10.87 26.55
C ASP A 9 -6.35 12.06 25.77
N GLY A 10 -5.02 12.15 25.70
CA GLY A 10 -4.33 13.17 24.91
C GLY A 10 -4.54 13.04 23.39
N ILE A 11 -4.79 11.83 22.86
CA ILE A 11 -5.20 11.62 21.46
C ILE A 11 -6.60 12.16 21.22
N ARG A 12 -7.55 11.81 22.09
CA ARG A 12 -8.95 12.27 21.99
C ARG A 12 -9.06 13.79 22.04
N ASP A 13 -8.27 14.43 22.91
CA ASP A 13 -8.30 15.88 23.10
C ASP A 13 -7.81 16.68 21.87
N ARG A 14 -6.98 16.08 21.02
CA ARG A 14 -6.40 16.75 19.84
C ARG A 14 -7.04 16.36 18.50
N GLU A 15 -7.90 15.34 18.47
CA GLU A 15 -8.54 14.90 17.22
C GLU A 15 -9.65 15.88 16.79
N ILE A 16 -9.55 16.33 15.54
CA ILE A 16 -10.49 17.18 14.83
C ILE A 16 -11.28 16.31 13.85
N HIS A 17 -12.60 16.37 13.91
CA HIS A 17 -13.48 15.70 12.95
C HIS A 17 -13.61 16.55 11.67
N LEU A 18 -13.33 15.94 10.51
CA LEU A 18 -13.34 16.62 9.20
C LEU A 18 -14.53 16.25 8.32
N VAL A 19 -15.34 15.31 8.78
CA VAL A 19 -16.62 14.92 8.19
C VAL A 19 -17.76 15.26 9.15
N ASP A 20 -18.98 15.28 8.63
CA ASP A 20 -20.15 15.60 9.45
C ASP A 20 -20.28 14.66 10.66
N PRO A 21 -20.63 15.18 11.84
CA PRO A 21 -20.83 14.33 13.01
C PRO A 21 -21.97 13.33 12.76
N TYR A 22 -21.92 12.20 13.47
CA TYR A 22 -22.99 11.21 13.50
C TYR A 22 -23.43 10.99 14.95
N GLU A 23 -24.68 10.54 15.11
CA GLU A 23 -25.21 10.17 16.42
C GLU A 23 -24.47 8.92 16.94
N PRO A 24 -23.88 8.96 18.14
CA PRO A 24 -23.31 7.77 18.75
C PRO A 24 -24.38 6.70 18.93
N LYS A 25 -24.01 5.43 18.68
CA LYS A 25 -24.88 4.28 18.96
C LYS A 25 -24.77 3.90 20.43
N ASP A 26 -25.85 3.37 20.99
CA ASP A 26 -25.79 2.62 22.24
C ASP A 26 -25.09 1.29 21.97
N PRO A 27 -23.93 0.99 22.60
CA PRO A 27 -23.22 -0.25 22.35
C PRO A 27 -23.95 -1.50 22.87
N ASP A 28 -25.00 -1.37 23.68
CA ASP A 28 -25.73 -2.54 24.19
C ASP A 28 -26.33 -3.39 23.06
N GLY A 29 -26.07 -4.69 23.10
CA GLY A 29 -26.46 -5.65 22.06
C GLY A 29 -25.71 -5.51 20.72
N LEU A 30 -24.83 -4.52 20.52
CA LEU A 30 -24.07 -4.35 19.29
C LEU A 30 -22.76 -5.16 19.30
N LEU A 31 -22.30 -5.55 18.12
CA LEU A 31 -20.95 -6.09 17.95
C LEU A 31 -19.90 -4.97 18.14
N ARG A 32 -18.80 -5.31 18.78
CA ARG A 32 -17.62 -4.45 18.87
C ARG A 32 -16.58 -4.88 17.83
N MET A 33 -16.34 -4.02 16.86
CA MET A 33 -15.27 -4.17 15.89
C MET A 33 -14.10 -3.23 16.22
N VAL A 34 -12.88 -3.77 16.33
CA VAL A 34 -11.68 -2.95 16.57
C VAL A 34 -10.76 -3.01 15.36
N PHE A 35 -10.46 -1.86 14.75
CA PHE A 35 -9.40 -1.74 13.75
C PHE A 35 -8.06 -1.57 14.44
N MET A 36 -7.19 -2.56 14.31
CA MET A 36 -5.82 -2.48 14.78
C MET A 36 -4.93 -1.88 13.70
N ILE A 37 -4.39 -0.69 13.97
CA ILE A 37 -3.55 0.05 13.03
C ILE A 37 -2.10 0.00 13.54
N PRO A 38 -1.15 -0.63 12.81
CA PRO A 38 0.20 -0.89 13.30
C PRO A 38 1.12 0.34 13.23
N TYR A 39 0.55 1.53 13.43
CA TYR A 39 1.22 2.82 13.33
C TYR A 39 0.86 3.69 14.54
N GLY A 40 1.77 4.61 14.89
CA GLY A 40 1.50 5.67 15.85
C GLY A 40 0.42 6.64 15.34
N HIS A 41 -0.06 7.51 16.23
CA HIS A 41 -1.23 8.36 15.99
C HIS A 41 -1.17 9.15 14.67
N ALA A 42 -0.11 9.93 14.44
CA ALA A 42 0.00 10.76 13.23
C ALA A 42 -0.12 9.94 11.92
N PHE A 43 0.58 8.81 11.82
CA PHE A 43 0.52 7.94 10.64
C PHE A 43 -0.79 7.15 10.55
N SER A 44 -1.42 6.82 11.67
CA SER A 44 -2.71 6.11 11.68
C SER A 44 -3.83 6.92 11.02
N LEU A 45 -3.80 8.25 11.15
CA LEU A 45 -4.76 9.16 10.52
C LEU A 45 -4.63 9.16 8.98
N MET A 46 -3.46 8.82 8.44
CA MET A 46 -3.23 8.67 7.00
C MET A 46 -3.70 7.30 6.47
N GLY A 47 -4.00 6.36 7.35
CA GLY A 47 -4.54 5.03 7.04
C GLY A 47 -6.02 5.09 6.63
N ASN A 48 -6.30 5.70 5.48
CA ASN A 48 -7.67 6.05 5.10
C ASN A 48 -8.62 4.85 4.96
N GLY A 49 -8.12 3.66 4.59
CA GLY A 49 -8.93 2.44 4.52
C GLY A 49 -9.60 2.11 5.86
N PRO A 50 -8.84 1.76 6.92
CA PRO A 50 -9.38 1.53 8.26
C PRO A 50 -10.16 2.73 8.82
N MET A 51 -9.68 3.95 8.62
CA MET A 51 -10.34 5.16 9.11
C MET A 51 -11.71 5.39 8.45
N GLY A 52 -11.81 5.18 7.14
CA GLY A 52 -13.04 5.30 6.37
C GLY A 52 -14.06 4.21 6.72
N LEU A 53 -13.62 2.96 6.92
CA LEU A 53 -14.48 1.87 7.37
C LEU A 53 -14.97 2.08 8.81
N HIS A 54 -14.11 2.62 9.68
CA HIS A 54 -14.50 3.03 11.03
C HIS A 54 -15.60 4.11 11.00
N ASP A 55 -15.45 5.17 10.19
CA ASP A 55 -16.50 6.20 10.05
C ASP A 55 -17.80 5.60 9.49
N LEU A 56 -17.69 4.76 8.46
CA LEU A 56 -18.83 4.10 7.82
C LEU A 56 -19.65 3.27 8.81
N ILE A 57 -19.01 2.40 9.60
CA ILE A 57 -19.71 1.52 10.55
C ILE A 57 -20.44 2.36 11.60
N ASN A 58 -19.76 3.34 12.18
CA ASN A 58 -20.33 4.13 13.27
C ASN A 58 -21.46 5.05 12.79
N ARG A 59 -21.41 5.53 11.55
CA ARG A 59 -22.48 6.34 10.94
C ARG A 59 -23.69 5.52 10.48
N THR A 60 -23.47 4.29 10.06
CA THR A 60 -24.54 3.45 9.48
C THR A 60 -25.50 2.99 10.58
N LYS A 61 -26.73 3.51 10.61
CA LYS A 61 -27.67 3.29 11.74
C LYS A 61 -28.12 1.83 11.89
N ASP A 62 -28.28 1.11 10.79
CA ASP A 62 -28.84 -0.23 10.73
C ASP A 62 -27.81 -1.36 10.80
N VAL A 63 -26.50 -1.04 10.82
CA VAL A 63 -25.48 -2.07 11.06
C VAL A 63 -25.36 -2.33 12.57
N PRO A 64 -25.46 -3.60 13.03
CA PRO A 64 -25.51 -3.94 14.44
C PRO A 64 -24.09 -3.98 15.06
N ALA A 65 -23.33 -2.90 14.88
CA ALA A 65 -21.95 -2.82 15.31
C ALA A 65 -21.51 -1.38 15.63
N VAL A 66 -20.53 -1.28 16.52
CA VAL A 66 -19.69 -0.09 16.74
C VAL A 66 -18.25 -0.40 16.35
N ALA A 67 -17.56 0.59 15.79
CA ALA A 67 -16.16 0.50 15.40
C ALA A 67 -15.28 1.32 16.35
N GLU A 68 -14.12 0.78 16.68
CA GLU A 68 -13.08 1.38 17.51
C GLU A 68 -11.72 1.27 16.81
N ARG A 69 -10.72 2.01 17.28
CA ARG A 69 -9.36 2.03 16.76
C ARG A 69 -8.36 1.73 17.88
N ALA A 70 -7.43 0.82 17.63
CA ALA A 70 -6.31 0.56 18.53
C ALA A 70 -5.01 0.76 17.76
N LEU A 71 -4.08 1.52 18.36
CA LEU A 71 -2.88 2.00 17.68
C LEU A 71 -1.60 1.39 18.26
N HIS A 72 -0.49 1.55 17.56
CA HIS A 72 0.83 1.38 18.17
C HIS A 72 1.15 2.65 18.98
N TYR A 73 0.62 2.72 20.21
CA TYR A 73 0.81 3.85 21.12
C TYR A 73 2.31 4.07 21.43
N GLU A 74 2.71 5.33 21.64
CA GLU A 74 4.09 5.72 21.93
C GLU A 74 4.60 5.13 23.24
N CYS A 75 3.73 4.94 24.23
CA CYS A 75 4.07 4.33 25.51
C CYS A 75 4.30 2.80 25.46
N LEU A 76 4.05 2.13 24.33
CA LEU A 76 4.27 0.70 24.22
C LEU A 76 5.76 0.36 24.30
N VAL A 77 6.07 -0.77 24.93
CA VAL A 77 7.44 -1.26 25.14
C VAL A 77 7.73 -2.36 24.14
N ARG A 78 8.78 -2.17 23.34
CA ARG A 78 9.26 -3.16 22.36
C ARG A 78 10.39 -4.01 22.96
N GLU A 79 10.20 -5.32 22.96
CA GLU A 79 11.21 -6.31 23.33
C GLU A 79 11.45 -7.24 22.13
N GLY A 80 12.44 -6.86 21.31
CA GLY A 80 12.69 -7.53 20.04
C GLY A 80 11.52 -7.40 19.07
N ASN A 81 10.89 -8.51 18.68
CA ASN A 81 9.74 -8.51 17.78
C ASN A 81 8.40 -8.27 18.49
N ARG A 82 8.35 -8.48 19.81
CA ARG A 82 7.13 -8.33 20.61
C ARG A 82 6.96 -6.90 21.09
N VAL A 83 5.70 -6.50 21.23
CA VAL A 83 5.31 -5.20 21.77
C VAL A 83 4.31 -5.45 22.88
N THR A 84 4.50 -4.76 24.00
CA THR A 84 3.66 -4.89 25.19
C THR A 84 3.30 -3.51 25.73
N THR A 85 2.28 -3.47 26.56
CA THR A 85 1.90 -2.28 27.32
C THR A 85 2.84 -2.07 28.52
N PRO A 86 3.05 -0.81 28.94
CA PRO A 86 3.82 -0.53 30.14
C PRO A 86 3.12 -1.11 31.38
N ASP A 87 3.91 -1.56 32.35
CA ASP A 87 3.46 -2.08 33.64
C ASP A 87 2.43 -3.24 33.56
N GLY A 88 2.37 -3.95 32.42
CA GLY A 88 1.43 -5.06 32.20
C GLY A 88 -0.04 -4.62 32.10
N GLU A 89 -0.30 -3.34 31.79
CA GLU A 89 -1.66 -2.85 31.62
C GLU A 89 -2.39 -3.56 30.47
N VAL A 90 -3.72 -3.64 30.51
CA VAL A 90 -4.49 -4.15 29.39
C VAL A 90 -4.37 -3.21 28.18
N TYR A 91 -4.09 -3.77 27.00
CA TYR A 91 -4.16 -3.04 25.72
C TYR A 91 -5.61 -2.70 25.34
N ARG A 92 -5.89 -1.42 25.07
CA ARG A 92 -7.25 -0.86 24.89
C ARG A 92 -7.33 -0.06 23.58
N SER A 93 -8.55 0.15 23.10
CA SER A 93 -8.82 1.04 21.96
C SER A 93 -8.88 2.50 22.41
N ILE A 94 -8.88 3.41 21.44
CA ILE A 94 -9.10 4.84 21.68
C ILE A 94 -10.52 5.07 22.18
N GLU A 95 -11.53 4.35 21.71
CA GLU A 95 -12.94 4.67 21.97
C GLU A 95 -13.48 4.00 23.23
N SER A 96 -12.92 2.87 23.67
CA SER A 96 -13.47 2.06 24.76
C SER A 96 -12.42 1.65 25.79
N PRO A 97 -12.79 1.57 27.09
CA PRO A 97 -11.92 1.03 28.10
C PRO A 97 -11.86 -0.51 28.05
N LEU A 98 -12.52 -1.21 27.15
CA LEU A 98 -12.47 -2.69 27.11
C LEU A 98 -11.16 -3.23 26.51
N PRO A 99 -10.66 -4.39 26.97
CA PRO A 99 -9.50 -5.05 26.36
C PRO A 99 -9.70 -5.30 24.87
N VAL A 100 -8.73 -4.97 24.01
CA VAL A 100 -8.85 -5.20 22.56
C VAL A 100 -9.14 -6.66 22.22
N GLY A 101 -8.48 -7.62 22.88
CA GLY A 101 -8.70 -9.06 22.66
C GLY A 101 -10.10 -9.59 22.99
N THR A 102 -10.98 -8.77 23.59
CA THR A 102 -12.38 -9.13 23.88
C THR A 102 -13.36 -8.60 22.84
N ALA A 103 -12.88 -8.07 21.72
CA ALA A 103 -13.75 -7.61 20.63
C ALA A 103 -14.48 -8.80 19.99
N ASP A 104 -15.62 -8.54 19.34
CA ASP A 104 -16.28 -9.57 18.52
C ASP A 104 -15.53 -9.76 17.19
N VAL A 105 -14.98 -8.67 16.64
CA VAL A 105 -14.24 -8.66 15.36
C VAL A 105 -13.01 -7.75 15.49
N ILE A 106 -11.87 -8.20 14.99
CA ILE A 106 -10.67 -7.37 14.83
C ILE A 106 -10.35 -7.23 13.33
N GLY A 107 -10.23 -6.00 12.87
CA GLY A 107 -9.77 -5.67 11.53
C GLY A 107 -8.27 -5.35 11.52
N VAL A 108 -7.51 -6.01 10.65
CA VAL A 108 -6.09 -5.73 10.39
C VAL A 108 -5.88 -5.33 8.93
N SER A 109 -5.02 -4.34 8.68
CA SER A 109 -4.72 -3.86 7.34
C SER A 109 -3.24 -4.04 7.04
N VAL A 110 -2.91 -4.78 5.98
CA VAL A 110 -1.52 -5.02 5.58
C VAL A 110 -1.26 -4.32 4.25
N ILE A 111 -0.38 -3.31 4.27
CA ILE A 111 -0.12 -2.46 3.10
C ILE A 111 0.87 -3.12 2.13
N ASN A 112 1.93 -3.76 2.65
CA ASN A 112 2.95 -4.46 1.88
C ASN A 112 3.08 -5.91 2.35
N SER A 113 3.23 -6.85 1.42
CA SER A 113 3.56 -8.26 1.65
C SER A 113 4.82 -8.46 2.51
N GLY A 114 5.80 -7.56 2.50
CA GLY A 114 6.96 -7.61 3.41
C GLY A 114 6.60 -7.41 4.89
N SER A 115 5.38 -6.96 5.19
CA SER A 115 4.92 -6.63 6.54
C SER A 115 3.90 -7.61 7.12
N LEU A 116 3.73 -8.81 6.54
CA LEU A 116 2.75 -9.80 7.04
C LEU A 116 2.98 -10.17 8.52
N HIS A 117 4.24 -10.19 8.96
CA HIS A 117 4.61 -10.46 10.35
C HIS A 117 4.06 -9.45 11.37
N SER A 118 3.67 -8.24 10.92
CA SER A 118 3.00 -7.25 11.79
C SER A 118 1.68 -7.79 12.37
N VAL A 119 1.02 -8.73 11.68
CA VAL A 119 -0.18 -9.41 12.19
C VAL A 119 0.14 -10.18 13.47
N PHE A 120 1.32 -10.83 13.57
CA PHE A 120 1.71 -11.56 14.79
C PHE A 120 1.92 -10.62 15.96
N GLN A 121 2.61 -9.50 15.72
CA GLN A 121 2.82 -8.47 16.74
C GLN A 121 1.49 -7.89 17.24
N GLN A 122 0.55 -7.62 16.33
CA GLN A 122 -0.77 -7.15 16.69
C GLN A 122 -1.56 -8.19 17.52
N LEU A 123 -1.61 -9.45 17.07
CA LEU A 123 -2.34 -10.49 17.79
C LEU A 123 -1.73 -10.77 19.17
N ASP A 124 -0.39 -10.79 19.29
CA ASP A 124 0.31 -10.91 20.57
C ASP A 124 -0.05 -9.74 21.52
N LEU A 125 0.00 -8.50 21.02
CA LEU A 125 -0.33 -7.30 21.79
C LEU A 125 -1.79 -7.30 22.27
N ALA A 126 -2.71 -7.82 21.45
CA ALA A 126 -4.12 -7.97 21.82
C ALA A 126 -4.40 -9.17 22.74
N GLY A 127 -3.43 -10.07 22.93
CA GLY A 127 -3.61 -11.31 23.69
C GLY A 127 -4.48 -12.35 22.96
N VAL A 128 -4.49 -12.34 21.62
CA VAL A 128 -5.29 -13.26 20.79
C VAL A 128 -4.38 -14.35 20.21
N PRO A 129 -4.79 -15.64 20.25
CA PRO A 129 -4.04 -16.71 19.59
C PRO A 129 -3.78 -16.38 18.12
N ARG A 130 -2.52 -16.54 17.68
CA ARG A 130 -2.10 -16.17 16.33
C ARG A 130 -2.79 -17.00 15.26
N ARG A 131 -2.85 -18.32 15.44
CA ARG A 131 -3.42 -19.23 14.45
C ARG A 131 -4.92 -19.35 14.65
N SER A 132 -5.67 -19.31 13.55
CA SER A 132 -7.13 -19.48 13.55
C SER A 132 -7.58 -20.79 14.18
N ALA A 133 -6.77 -21.86 14.07
CA ALA A 133 -7.08 -23.16 14.68
C ALA A 133 -7.01 -23.17 16.22
N ASP A 134 -6.27 -22.23 16.82
CA ASP A 134 -6.10 -22.11 18.27
C ASP A 134 -7.13 -21.15 18.90
N ARG A 135 -7.97 -20.48 18.08
CA ARG A 135 -9.01 -19.57 18.53
C ARG A 135 -10.29 -20.33 18.86
N ILE A 136 -10.89 -19.98 19.99
CA ILE A 136 -12.15 -20.54 20.48
C ILE A 136 -13.32 -19.64 20.04
N PRO A 137 -14.28 -20.14 19.24
CA PRO A 137 -15.45 -19.37 18.82
C PRO A 137 -16.28 -18.85 20.00
N GLY A 138 -16.63 -17.56 19.97
CA GLY A 138 -17.39 -16.89 21.02
C GLY A 138 -16.55 -16.39 22.21
N GLU A 139 -15.27 -16.78 22.29
CA GLU A 139 -14.30 -16.25 23.25
C GLU A 139 -13.30 -15.32 22.57
N HIS A 140 -12.78 -15.73 21.42
CA HIS A 140 -11.79 -14.97 20.66
C HIS A 140 -12.45 -14.23 19.48
N PRO A 141 -11.93 -13.06 19.09
CA PRO A 141 -12.44 -12.28 17.98
C PRO A 141 -12.27 -13.00 16.64
N LEU A 142 -13.20 -12.74 15.72
CA LEU A 142 -12.99 -13.02 14.30
C LEU A 142 -11.95 -12.04 13.74
N ILE A 143 -10.87 -12.56 13.13
CA ILE A 143 -9.82 -11.71 12.54
C ILE A 143 -10.06 -11.52 11.05
N VAL A 144 -10.28 -10.27 10.65
CA VAL A 144 -10.54 -9.85 9.27
C VAL A 144 -9.34 -9.07 8.74
N GLY A 145 -8.67 -9.59 7.71
CA GLY A 145 -7.58 -8.92 7.02
C GLY A 145 -8.01 -8.22 5.73
N GLY A 146 -7.21 -7.26 5.25
CA GLY A 146 -7.39 -6.68 3.92
C GLY A 146 -6.22 -5.79 3.50
N ASN A 147 -6.39 -5.11 2.36
CA ASN A 147 -5.43 -4.21 1.70
C ASN A 147 -4.37 -4.92 0.82
N SER A 148 -3.58 -4.15 0.06
CA SER A 148 -2.75 -4.64 -1.05
C SER A 148 -1.62 -5.59 -0.66
N GLY A 149 -1.20 -5.58 0.61
CA GLY A 149 -0.19 -6.51 1.10
C GLY A 149 -0.67 -7.96 1.12
N LEU A 150 -1.98 -8.19 1.00
CA LEU A 150 -2.62 -9.50 0.89
C LEU A 150 -3.05 -9.82 -0.56
N ALA A 151 -2.40 -9.23 -1.57
CA ALA A 151 -2.61 -9.61 -2.97
C ALA A 151 -2.37 -11.12 -3.19
N ASP A 152 -1.38 -11.68 -2.48
CA ASP A 152 -1.33 -13.11 -2.17
C ASP A 152 -1.65 -13.29 -0.67
N PRO A 153 -2.86 -13.76 -0.32
CA PRO A 153 -3.23 -13.95 1.08
C PRO A 153 -2.79 -15.29 1.65
N GLU A 154 -2.34 -16.25 0.83
CA GLU A 154 -2.11 -17.62 1.28
C GLU A 154 -1.08 -17.73 2.40
N PRO A 155 0.03 -16.95 2.43
CA PRO A 155 0.95 -16.97 3.57
C PRO A 155 0.30 -16.65 4.91
N MET A 156 -0.82 -15.93 4.94
CA MET A 156 -1.57 -15.59 6.16
C MET A 156 -2.85 -16.44 6.35
N ALA A 157 -3.08 -17.46 5.52
CA ALA A 157 -4.30 -18.27 5.53
C ALA A 157 -4.59 -18.97 6.87
N ASP A 158 -3.56 -19.29 7.65
CA ASP A 158 -3.71 -19.95 8.95
C ASP A 158 -3.87 -18.94 10.12
N TYR A 159 -3.80 -17.63 9.83
CA TYR A 159 -3.81 -16.55 10.83
C TYR A 159 -4.99 -15.58 10.67
N LEU A 160 -5.55 -15.45 9.47
CA LEU A 160 -6.71 -14.60 9.17
C LEU A 160 -7.94 -15.47 8.92
N ASP A 161 -9.04 -15.18 9.62
CA ASP A 161 -10.27 -15.96 9.47
C ASP A 161 -11.00 -15.57 8.18
N VAL A 162 -11.00 -14.28 7.86
CA VAL A 162 -11.60 -13.71 6.65
C VAL A 162 -10.66 -12.67 6.04
N ILE A 163 -10.59 -12.61 4.72
CA ILE A 163 -9.88 -11.55 3.99
C ILE A 163 -10.86 -10.80 3.12
N ALA A 164 -10.92 -9.48 3.29
CA ALA A 164 -11.66 -8.57 2.44
C ALA A 164 -10.82 -8.21 1.21
N LEU A 165 -11.40 -8.44 0.03
CA LEU A 165 -10.79 -8.30 -1.28
C LEU A 165 -11.41 -7.11 -2.02
N GLY A 166 -10.57 -6.17 -2.43
CA GLY A 166 -11.02 -4.93 -3.05
C GLY A 166 -11.53 -3.94 -1.99
N GLU A 167 -12.73 -3.43 -2.21
CA GLU A 167 -13.41 -2.44 -1.36
C GLU A 167 -14.32 -3.13 -0.35
N ALA A 168 -14.14 -2.82 0.93
CA ALA A 168 -14.79 -3.52 2.03
C ALA A 168 -16.08 -2.84 2.51
N GLU A 169 -16.45 -1.69 1.94
CA GLU A 169 -17.55 -0.85 2.41
C GLU A 169 -18.90 -1.59 2.45
N GLU A 170 -19.19 -2.45 1.48
CA GLU A 170 -20.41 -3.27 1.48
C GLU A 170 -20.18 -4.60 2.19
N SER A 171 -19.10 -5.31 1.82
CA SER A 171 -18.82 -6.67 2.29
C SER A 171 -18.58 -6.74 3.81
N LEU A 172 -18.01 -5.70 4.41
CA LEU A 172 -17.80 -5.62 5.85
C LEU A 172 -19.11 -5.37 6.61
N LEU A 173 -20.00 -4.52 6.09
CA LEU A 173 -21.32 -4.30 6.71
C LEU A 173 -22.15 -5.58 6.69
N ASP A 174 -22.11 -6.32 5.58
CA ASP A 174 -22.77 -7.61 5.47
C ASP A 174 -22.13 -8.68 6.37
N LEU A 175 -20.80 -8.69 6.48
CA LEU A 175 -20.10 -9.54 7.46
C LEU A 175 -20.63 -9.27 8.87
N LEU A 176 -20.71 -8.00 9.29
CA LEU A 176 -21.17 -7.64 10.63
C LEU A 176 -22.62 -8.06 10.86
N ARG A 177 -23.51 -7.87 9.88
CA ARG A 177 -24.90 -8.35 9.96
C ARG A 177 -24.96 -9.88 10.11
N VAL A 178 -24.16 -10.62 9.35
CA VAL A 178 -24.13 -12.10 9.40
C VAL A 178 -23.54 -12.61 10.70
N VAL A 179 -22.46 -12.00 11.21
CA VAL A 179 -21.87 -12.34 12.51
C VAL A 179 -22.86 -12.09 13.63
N HIS A 180 -23.54 -10.94 13.63
CA HIS A 180 -24.52 -10.59 14.65
C HIS A 180 -25.70 -11.56 14.64
N ALA A 181 -26.30 -11.82 13.48
CA ALA A 181 -27.39 -12.78 13.35
C ALA A 181 -26.98 -14.21 13.76
N HIS A 182 -25.72 -14.61 13.49
CA HIS A 182 -25.23 -15.93 13.91
C HIS A 182 -25.00 -16.05 15.41
N ARG A 183 -24.63 -14.95 16.09
CA ARG A 183 -24.53 -14.90 17.55
C ARG A 183 -25.89 -15.10 18.22
N GLU A 184 -26.94 -14.51 17.68
CA GLU A 184 -28.32 -14.69 18.17
C GLU A 184 -28.89 -16.08 17.84
N GLU A 185 -28.56 -16.63 16.66
CA GLU A 185 -29.04 -17.92 16.18
C GLU A 185 -27.91 -18.86 15.70
N PRO A 186 -27.14 -19.47 16.63
CA PRO A 186 -25.99 -20.31 16.27
C PRO A 186 -26.37 -21.64 15.59
N GLY A 187 -27.64 -22.05 15.65
CA GLY A 187 -28.13 -23.40 15.31
C GLY A 187 -28.51 -23.68 13.85
N SER A 188 -28.18 -22.83 12.88
CA SER A 188 -28.69 -22.94 11.49
C SER A 188 -28.12 -24.10 10.64
N GLY A 189 -27.28 -24.97 11.19
CA GLY A 189 -26.64 -26.10 10.48
C GLY A 189 -25.54 -25.74 9.46
N VAL A 190 -25.51 -24.49 8.98
CA VAL A 190 -24.42 -23.91 8.17
C VAL A 190 -23.47 -23.12 9.07
N SER A 191 -22.16 -23.37 8.97
CA SER A 191 -21.16 -22.65 9.77
C SER A 191 -21.08 -21.16 9.42
N LEU A 192 -20.66 -20.32 10.37
CA LEU A 192 -20.43 -18.89 10.12
C LEU A 192 -19.53 -18.66 8.90
N TYR A 193 -18.42 -19.38 8.82
CA TYR A 193 -17.45 -19.29 7.74
C TYR A 193 -18.07 -19.58 6.37
N GLU A 194 -18.95 -20.57 6.26
CA GLU A 194 -19.69 -20.84 5.01
C GLU A 194 -20.69 -19.73 4.65
N LYS A 195 -21.27 -19.04 5.63
CA LYS A 195 -22.13 -17.88 5.36
C LYS A 195 -21.30 -16.71 4.87
N LEU A 196 -20.17 -16.43 5.53
CA LEU A 196 -19.26 -15.33 5.17
C LEU A 196 -18.63 -15.53 3.79
N ALA A 197 -18.25 -16.76 3.44
CA ALA A 197 -17.69 -17.08 2.11
C ALA A 197 -18.66 -16.87 0.93
N ARG A 198 -19.95 -16.62 1.20
CA ARG A 198 -20.95 -16.28 0.17
C ARG A 198 -21.09 -14.78 -0.06
N ILE A 199 -20.51 -13.95 0.80
CA ILE A 199 -20.53 -12.50 0.65
C ILE A 199 -19.50 -12.12 -0.42
N PRO A 200 -19.89 -11.40 -1.49
CA PRO A 200 -18.96 -10.90 -2.49
C PRO A 200 -17.84 -10.07 -1.86
N GLY A 201 -16.60 -10.23 -2.35
CA GLY A 201 -15.44 -9.54 -1.79
C GLY A 201 -14.86 -10.18 -0.53
N LEU A 202 -15.39 -11.29 -0.01
CA LEU A 202 -14.78 -12.01 1.11
C LEU A 202 -14.17 -13.34 0.67
N TYR A 203 -12.99 -13.63 1.21
CA TYR A 203 -12.31 -14.92 1.10
C TYR A 203 -12.11 -15.52 2.49
N VAL A 204 -12.41 -16.81 2.64
CA VAL A 204 -12.32 -17.54 3.92
C VAL A 204 -11.35 -18.72 3.74
N PRO A 205 -10.06 -18.57 4.10
CA PRO A 205 -9.01 -19.52 3.72
C PRO A 205 -9.20 -20.93 4.29
N SER A 206 -9.79 -21.02 5.49
CA SER A 206 -10.01 -22.28 6.20
C SER A 206 -10.97 -23.24 5.46
N LEU A 207 -11.72 -22.74 4.47
CA LEU A 207 -12.64 -23.54 3.65
C LEU A 207 -12.00 -24.22 2.44
N TYR A 208 -10.68 -24.07 2.26
CA TYR A 208 -9.92 -24.65 1.15
C TYR A 208 -8.84 -25.60 1.66
N THR A 209 -8.51 -26.60 0.86
CA THR A 209 -7.41 -27.54 1.07
C THR A 209 -6.39 -27.36 -0.05
N CYS A 210 -5.11 -27.30 0.30
CA CYS A 210 -4.01 -27.16 -0.64
C CYS A 210 -3.21 -28.47 -0.72
N GLU A 211 -2.92 -28.92 -1.94
CA GLU A 211 -1.94 -29.96 -2.21
C GLU A 211 -0.62 -29.28 -2.59
N TYR A 212 0.44 -29.54 -1.82
CA TYR A 212 1.70 -28.80 -1.95
C TYR A 212 2.70 -29.48 -2.88
N LEU A 213 3.52 -28.67 -3.55
CA LEU A 213 4.68 -29.14 -4.31
C LEU A 213 5.95 -29.18 -3.42
N PRO A 214 6.92 -30.07 -3.73
CA PRO A 214 8.19 -30.13 -3.01
C PRO A 214 8.99 -28.83 -3.12
N GLY A 215 9.47 -28.25 -2.03
CA GLY A 215 10.25 -27.00 -2.09
C GLY A 215 9.43 -25.71 -2.20
N GLY A 216 8.09 -25.78 -2.18
CA GLY A 216 7.18 -24.62 -2.25
C GLY A 216 6.16 -24.74 -3.38
N GLY A 217 5.12 -23.90 -3.37
CA GLY A 217 4.06 -23.90 -4.38
C GLY A 217 2.98 -24.96 -4.16
N VAL A 218 1.97 -24.94 -5.03
CA VAL A 218 0.75 -25.76 -4.92
C VAL A 218 0.48 -26.52 -6.22
N ALA A 219 0.04 -27.77 -6.10
CA ALA A 219 -0.43 -28.61 -7.19
C ALA A 219 -1.93 -28.40 -7.44
N ALA A 220 -2.71 -28.23 -6.37
CA ALA A 220 -4.15 -28.01 -6.43
C ALA A 220 -4.65 -27.24 -5.20
N ILE A 221 -5.72 -26.46 -5.38
CA ILE A 221 -6.49 -25.85 -4.30
C ILE A 221 -7.95 -26.22 -4.51
N THR A 222 -8.56 -26.87 -3.52
CA THR A 222 -9.90 -27.42 -3.63
C THR A 222 -10.77 -26.95 -2.47
N PRO A 223 -11.99 -26.41 -2.73
CA PRO A 223 -12.94 -26.11 -1.68
C PRO A 223 -13.33 -27.38 -0.90
N LYS A 224 -13.43 -27.29 0.43
CA LYS A 224 -13.80 -28.43 1.30
C LYS A 224 -15.25 -28.87 1.13
N LYS A 225 -16.11 -28.03 0.54
CA LYS A 225 -17.54 -28.28 0.32
C LYS A 225 -17.97 -27.67 -1.02
N VAL A 226 -18.98 -28.28 -1.66
CA VAL A 226 -19.58 -27.79 -2.92
C VAL A 226 -20.19 -26.39 -2.81
N THR A 227 -20.63 -26.00 -1.60
CA THR A 227 -21.24 -24.69 -1.34
C THR A 227 -20.23 -23.56 -1.20
N VAL A 228 -18.94 -23.87 -1.19
CA VAL A 228 -17.85 -22.88 -1.07
C VAL A 228 -17.40 -22.51 -2.49
N PRO A 229 -17.27 -21.22 -2.84
CA PRO A 229 -16.85 -20.79 -4.17
C PRO A 229 -15.49 -21.36 -4.56
N THR A 230 -15.34 -21.81 -5.81
CA THR A 230 -14.03 -22.22 -6.34
C THR A 230 -13.11 -21.04 -6.61
N LYS A 231 -13.67 -19.84 -6.80
CA LYS A 231 -12.94 -18.58 -6.88
C LYS A 231 -13.59 -17.51 -5.99
N ALA A 232 -12.76 -16.67 -5.39
CA ALA A 232 -13.17 -15.46 -4.68
C ALA A 232 -12.79 -14.23 -5.52
N SER A 233 -13.72 -13.29 -5.66
CA SER A 233 -13.52 -12.09 -6.48
C SER A 233 -13.50 -10.84 -5.61
N PRO A 234 -12.62 -9.87 -5.92
CA PRO A 234 -12.66 -8.57 -5.26
C PRO A 234 -13.97 -7.85 -5.55
N ALA A 235 -14.48 -7.12 -4.56
CA ALA A 235 -15.61 -6.22 -4.73
C ALA A 235 -15.11 -4.81 -5.09
N TYR A 236 -15.76 -4.17 -6.07
CA TYR A 236 -15.51 -2.77 -6.43
C TYR A 236 -16.85 -2.06 -6.64
N LEU A 237 -17.05 -0.94 -5.96
CA LEU A 237 -18.30 -0.21 -5.93
C LEU A 237 -18.32 0.95 -6.93
N PRO A 238 -19.46 1.31 -7.54
CA PRO A 238 -19.54 2.56 -8.28
C PRO A 238 -19.35 3.77 -7.33
N VAL A 239 -18.85 4.90 -7.84
CA VAL A 239 -18.57 6.11 -7.03
C VAL A 239 -19.75 6.56 -6.16
N ARG A 240 -20.99 6.36 -6.63
CA ARG A 240 -22.22 6.71 -5.92
C ARG A 240 -22.50 5.87 -4.67
N GLU A 241 -21.89 4.68 -4.58
CA GLU A 241 -22.04 3.74 -3.45
C GLU A 241 -20.82 3.81 -2.50
N LEU A 242 -19.75 4.50 -2.90
CA LEU A 242 -18.59 4.70 -2.03
C LEU A 242 -18.88 5.75 -0.95
N HIS A 243 -18.49 5.41 0.27
CA HIS A 243 -18.57 6.31 1.41
C HIS A 243 -17.66 7.54 1.20
N PRO A 244 -18.05 8.77 1.58
CA PRO A 244 -17.22 9.96 1.40
C PRO A 244 -15.82 9.85 2.01
N ALA A 245 -15.70 9.19 3.18
CA ALA A 245 -14.41 8.95 3.82
C ALA A 245 -13.50 7.96 3.04
N HIS A 246 -13.97 7.38 1.93
CA HIS A 246 -13.10 6.71 0.96
C HIS A 246 -12.21 7.72 0.21
N PHE A 247 -12.71 8.94 0.01
CA PHE A 247 -12.05 9.99 -0.77
C PHE A 247 -11.35 11.03 0.10
N VAL A 248 -11.65 11.15 1.39
CA VAL A 248 -11.11 12.18 2.27
C VAL A 248 -10.87 11.62 3.67
N TYR A 249 -9.90 12.17 4.39
CA TYR A 249 -9.64 11.72 5.76
C TYR A 249 -10.79 12.14 6.68
N PRO A 250 -11.38 11.23 7.48
CA PRO A 250 -12.48 11.59 8.36
C PRO A 250 -12.02 12.39 9.60
N LYS A 251 -10.74 12.30 9.96
CA LYS A 251 -10.15 12.96 11.13
C LYS A 251 -8.75 13.51 10.83
N SER A 252 -8.34 14.50 11.59
CA SER A 252 -6.97 15.05 11.65
C SER A 252 -6.64 15.43 13.09
N ASP A 253 -5.37 15.68 13.40
CA ASP A 253 -4.91 16.30 14.65
C ASP A 253 -4.40 17.74 14.41
N GLY A 254 -4.72 18.30 13.24
CA GLY A 254 -4.25 19.61 12.78
C GLY A 254 -2.95 19.56 11.98
N THR A 255 -2.20 18.45 12.00
CA THR A 255 -0.88 18.37 11.33
C THR A 255 -0.98 18.24 9.81
N ALA A 256 -1.96 17.47 9.32
CA ALA A 256 -2.28 17.30 7.91
C ALA A 256 -3.67 16.69 7.71
N ALA A 257 -4.23 16.89 6.52
CA ALA A 257 -5.43 16.20 6.05
C ALA A 257 -5.27 15.79 4.59
N GLY A 258 -5.82 14.63 4.22
CA GLY A 258 -5.64 14.07 2.89
C GLY A 258 -6.93 13.91 2.11
N ILE A 259 -6.76 13.89 0.78
CA ILE A 259 -7.78 13.63 -0.21
C ILE A 259 -7.27 12.61 -1.25
N HIS A 260 -8.18 11.86 -1.83
CA HIS A 260 -7.95 10.83 -2.84
C HIS A 260 -8.79 11.14 -4.11
N PRO A 261 -8.35 12.02 -5.01
CA PRO A 261 -9.18 12.42 -6.14
C PRO A 261 -9.48 11.31 -7.14
N THR A 262 -8.64 10.28 -7.21
CA THR A 262 -8.82 9.14 -8.13
C THR A 262 -8.59 7.81 -7.44
N LEU A 263 -9.30 6.79 -7.90
CA LEU A 263 -9.16 5.39 -7.51
C LEU A 263 -8.78 4.59 -8.76
N GLY A 264 -7.85 3.66 -8.59
CA GLY A 264 -7.23 2.96 -9.71
C GLY A 264 -6.48 3.88 -10.67
N CYS A 265 -6.00 3.29 -11.76
CA CYS A 265 -5.23 3.97 -12.80
C CYS A 265 -5.82 3.63 -14.18
N ARG A 266 -5.81 4.61 -15.11
CA ARG A 266 -6.22 4.35 -16.50
C ARG A 266 -5.19 3.56 -17.31
N HIS A 267 -3.96 3.48 -16.80
CA HIS A 267 -2.89 2.71 -17.41
C HIS A 267 -2.90 1.29 -16.86
N SER A 268 -2.67 0.32 -17.74
CA SER A 268 -2.58 -1.10 -17.41
C SER A 268 -1.13 -1.56 -17.56
N CYS A 269 -0.22 -1.01 -16.76
CA CYS A 269 1.17 -1.46 -16.75
C CYS A 269 1.21 -2.89 -16.18
N ASP A 270 1.90 -3.80 -16.87
CA ASP A 270 1.77 -5.25 -16.63
C ASP A 270 2.29 -5.72 -15.26
N PHE A 271 3.00 -4.86 -14.54
CA PHE A 271 3.60 -5.10 -13.22
C PHE A 271 2.91 -4.34 -12.08
N CYS A 272 1.86 -3.57 -12.35
CA CYS A 272 1.29 -2.62 -11.38
C CYS A 272 -0.13 -3.01 -10.93
N ASN A 273 -0.34 -3.22 -9.62
CA ASN A 273 -1.67 -3.50 -9.07
C ASN A 273 -2.65 -2.31 -9.14
N LEU A 274 -2.17 -1.09 -9.37
CA LEU A 274 -3.04 0.11 -9.46
C LEU A 274 -3.97 0.09 -10.69
N GLY A 275 -3.60 -0.66 -11.73
CA GLY A 275 -4.44 -0.87 -12.92
C GLY A 275 -5.48 -1.98 -12.77
N VAL A 276 -5.49 -2.71 -11.65
CA VAL A 276 -6.44 -3.80 -11.36
C VAL A 276 -7.83 -3.27 -11.00
N PRO A 277 -7.99 -2.33 -10.03
CA PRO A 277 -9.29 -1.74 -9.75
C PRO A 277 -9.74 -0.82 -10.89
N PRO A 278 -11.05 -0.74 -11.17
CA PRO A 278 -11.57 0.14 -12.21
C PRO A 278 -11.31 1.62 -11.88
N PHE A 279 -10.81 2.36 -12.87
CA PHE A 279 -10.56 3.79 -12.72
C PHE A 279 -11.85 4.55 -12.40
N ARG A 280 -11.84 5.27 -11.27
CA ARG A 280 -12.94 6.10 -10.77
C ARG A 280 -12.37 7.39 -10.19
N HIS A 281 -13.20 8.41 -9.99
CA HIS A 281 -12.74 9.66 -9.40
C HIS A 281 -13.81 10.37 -8.59
N ALA A 282 -13.36 11.12 -7.58
CA ALA A 282 -14.21 11.81 -6.63
C ALA A 282 -15.02 12.94 -7.31
N PRO A 283 -16.28 13.16 -6.89
CA PRO A 283 -17.03 14.37 -7.26
C PRO A 283 -16.30 15.63 -6.79
N ILE A 284 -16.12 16.63 -7.66
CA ILE A 284 -15.37 17.85 -7.30
C ILE A 284 -16.05 18.66 -6.19
N GLY A 285 -17.38 18.72 -6.17
CA GLY A 285 -18.12 19.42 -5.12
C GLY A 285 -17.77 18.90 -3.72
N MET A 286 -17.73 17.58 -3.55
CA MET A 286 -17.32 16.93 -2.30
C MET A 286 -15.91 17.33 -1.87
N LEU A 287 -14.95 17.38 -2.81
CA LEU A 287 -13.58 17.78 -2.48
C LEU A 287 -13.51 19.27 -2.10
N LYS A 288 -14.24 20.15 -2.80
CA LYS A 288 -14.27 21.58 -2.48
C LYS A 288 -14.89 21.85 -1.11
N ASP A 289 -16.03 21.22 -0.82
CA ASP A 289 -16.68 21.30 0.49
C ASP A 289 -15.73 20.82 1.61
N TYR A 290 -14.92 19.79 1.33
CA TYR A 290 -13.92 19.31 2.26
C TYR A 290 -12.78 20.33 2.46
N ILE A 291 -12.25 20.94 1.39
CA ILE A 291 -11.24 22.00 1.50
C ILE A 291 -11.78 23.20 2.29
N ASP A 292 -13.03 23.59 2.09
CA ASP A 292 -13.67 24.68 2.86
C ASP A 292 -13.74 24.33 4.36
N ARG A 293 -13.96 23.06 4.70
CA ARG A 293 -13.89 22.58 6.09
C ARG A 293 -12.46 22.62 6.64
N LEU A 294 -11.46 22.24 5.84
CA LEU A 294 -10.05 22.34 6.25
C LEU A 294 -9.68 23.79 6.55
N GLU A 295 -10.11 24.73 5.72
CA GLU A 295 -9.92 26.17 5.95
C GLU A 295 -10.60 26.63 7.24
N ALA A 296 -11.86 26.26 7.46
CA ALA A 296 -12.59 26.62 8.68
C ALA A 296 -11.93 26.07 9.96
N GLN A 297 -11.27 24.91 9.87
CA GLN A 297 -10.53 24.28 10.96
C GLN A 297 -9.05 24.68 11.00
N LYS A 298 -8.60 25.60 10.12
CA LYS A 298 -7.20 26.04 9.98
C LYS A 298 -6.20 24.90 9.76
N ILE A 299 -6.60 23.87 9.02
CA ILE A 299 -5.68 22.80 8.63
C ILE A 299 -4.88 23.28 7.44
N ARG A 300 -3.58 23.48 7.65
CA ARG A 300 -2.68 24.14 6.69
C ARG A 300 -1.94 23.18 5.77
N ARG A 301 -1.97 21.87 6.03
CA ARG A 301 -1.25 20.88 5.23
C ARG A 301 -2.22 19.93 4.54
N ILE A 302 -2.23 19.96 3.21
CA ILE A 302 -3.16 19.20 2.37
C ILE A 302 -2.38 18.15 1.58
N ILE A 303 -2.78 16.89 1.71
CA ILE A 303 -2.16 15.76 1.03
C ILE A 303 -3.09 15.29 -0.09
N ILE A 304 -2.66 15.42 -1.35
CA ILE A 304 -3.36 14.86 -2.50
C ILE A 304 -2.75 13.48 -2.81
N SER A 305 -3.33 12.43 -2.25
CA SER A 305 -2.86 11.05 -2.44
C SER A 305 -3.62 10.36 -3.57
N SER A 306 -3.02 10.30 -4.76
CA SER A 306 -3.61 9.65 -5.95
C SER A 306 -2.57 8.75 -6.63
N PRO A 307 -2.98 7.61 -7.24
CA PRO A 307 -2.15 6.83 -8.14
C PRO A 307 -1.51 7.66 -9.26
N THR A 308 -2.26 8.61 -9.83
CA THR A 308 -1.82 9.55 -10.85
C THR A 308 -2.75 10.77 -10.84
N PHE A 309 -2.37 11.84 -10.16
CA PHE A 309 -3.26 13.00 -9.97
C PHE A 309 -3.62 13.71 -11.30
N THR A 310 -2.72 13.68 -12.28
CA THR A 310 -2.93 14.25 -13.62
C THR A 310 -4.15 13.65 -14.35
N GLN A 311 -4.60 12.46 -13.97
CA GLN A 311 -5.80 11.80 -14.53
C GLN A 311 -7.11 12.32 -13.92
N TYR A 312 -7.05 13.13 -12.85
CA TYR A 312 -8.23 13.75 -12.30
C TYR A 312 -8.75 14.82 -13.27
N ARG A 313 -9.99 14.63 -13.75
CA ARG A 313 -10.58 15.51 -14.78
C ARG A 313 -10.75 16.95 -14.30
N HIS A 314 -10.93 17.14 -12.99
CA HIS A 314 -11.18 18.43 -12.35
C HIS A 314 -9.95 18.96 -11.61
N ARG A 315 -8.75 18.47 -11.96
CA ARG A 315 -7.49 18.85 -11.27
C ARG A 315 -7.27 20.36 -11.22
N ARG A 316 -7.56 21.09 -12.31
CA ARG A 316 -7.42 22.55 -12.35
C ARG A 316 -8.36 23.22 -11.35
N GLU A 317 -9.66 22.89 -11.40
CA GLU A 317 -10.64 23.44 -10.46
C GLU A 317 -10.29 23.14 -9.00
N LEU A 318 -9.77 21.94 -8.71
CA LEU A 318 -9.33 21.57 -7.37
C LEU A 318 -8.12 22.39 -6.92
N LEU A 319 -7.09 22.52 -7.77
CA LEU A 319 -5.89 23.30 -7.46
C LEU A 319 -6.21 24.80 -7.32
N ASP A 320 -7.07 25.34 -8.19
CA ASP A 320 -7.53 26.73 -8.11
C ASP A 320 -8.25 26.98 -6.76
N HIS A 321 -9.05 26.02 -6.28
CA HIS A 321 -9.74 26.12 -4.98
C HIS A 321 -8.76 26.07 -3.81
N ILE A 322 -7.74 25.20 -3.86
CA ILE A 322 -6.67 25.13 -2.84
C ILE A 322 -5.81 26.41 -2.87
N SER A 323 -5.43 26.92 -4.04
CA SER A 323 -4.68 28.17 -4.18
C SER A 323 -5.48 29.36 -3.62
N ALA A 324 -6.79 29.39 -3.84
CA ALA A 324 -7.64 30.42 -3.24
C ALA A 324 -7.62 30.37 -1.70
N TYR A 325 -7.63 29.18 -1.10
CA TYR A 325 -7.43 29.02 0.34
C TYR A 325 -6.02 29.47 0.77
N ALA A 326 -4.97 29.04 0.07
CA ALA A 326 -3.59 29.43 0.36
C ALA A 326 -3.40 30.96 0.35
N ARG A 327 -3.96 31.67 -0.64
CA ARG A 327 -3.93 33.15 -0.71
C ARG A 327 -4.62 33.82 0.48
N ARG A 328 -5.75 33.27 0.93
CA ARG A 328 -6.46 33.78 2.12
C ARG A 328 -5.65 33.54 3.39
N ALA A 329 -5.05 32.36 3.53
CA ALA A 329 -4.11 32.05 4.61
C ALA A 329 -2.92 33.01 4.65
N ALA A 330 -2.30 33.26 3.50
CA ALA A 330 -1.16 34.16 3.37
C ALA A 330 -1.49 35.60 3.77
N ALA A 331 -2.71 36.07 3.49
CA ALA A 331 -3.20 37.37 3.96
C ALA A 331 -3.33 37.47 5.49
N GLU A 332 -3.42 36.33 6.19
CA GLU A 332 -3.38 36.22 7.65
C GLU A 332 -1.96 35.99 8.20
N GLY A 333 -0.95 35.90 7.33
CA GLY A 333 0.44 35.59 7.71
C GLY A 333 0.70 34.11 7.95
N GLU A 334 -0.16 33.21 7.45
CA GLU A 334 -0.02 31.76 7.56
C GLU A 334 0.22 31.12 6.17
N THR A 335 0.91 29.98 6.12
CA THR A 335 1.21 29.26 4.87
C THR A 335 0.38 28.00 4.76
N VAL A 336 -0.10 27.68 3.55
CA VAL A 336 -0.75 26.40 3.23
C VAL A 336 0.20 25.56 2.38
N THR A 337 0.58 24.39 2.87
CA THR A 337 1.47 23.46 2.16
C THR A 337 0.65 22.37 1.49
N THR A 338 0.84 22.16 0.18
CA THR A 338 0.15 21.10 -0.57
C THR A 338 1.13 20.04 -1.04
N ILE A 339 0.96 18.80 -0.58
CA ILE A 339 1.76 17.66 -1.06
C ILE A 339 0.94 16.89 -2.06
N ILE A 340 1.40 16.87 -3.31
CA ILE A 340 0.76 16.15 -4.39
C ILE A 340 1.53 14.84 -4.59
N GLY A 341 0.86 13.71 -4.39
CA GLY A 341 1.44 12.40 -4.63
C GLY A 341 1.81 12.16 -6.10
N SER A 342 1.85 10.89 -6.50
CA SER A 342 2.35 10.48 -7.81
C SER A 342 1.70 11.23 -8.98
N ILE A 343 2.55 11.78 -9.85
CA ILE A 343 2.20 12.38 -11.14
C ILE A 343 2.88 11.59 -12.26
N ARG A 344 2.26 11.58 -13.43
CA ARG A 344 2.85 10.95 -14.61
C ARG A 344 3.45 12.02 -15.51
N ALA A 345 4.76 11.96 -15.73
CA ALA A 345 5.49 13.01 -16.42
C ALA A 345 5.01 13.30 -17.85
N ASP A 346 4.57 12.28 -18.60
CA ASP A 346 4.02 12.45 -19.96
C ASP A 346 2.58 12.96 -20.01
N GLU A 347 1.95 13.16 -18.84
CA GLU A 347 0.68 13.85 -18.67
C GLU A 347 0.86 15.27 -18.12
N LEU A 348 2.10 15.70 -17.88
CA LEU A 348 2.41 17.05 -17.41
C LEU A 348 2.14 18.06 -18.53
N THR A 349 1.36 19.10 -18.21
CA THR A 349 1.03 20.20 -19.13
C THR A 349 1.51 21.52 -18.55
N ALA A 350 1.71 22.53 -19.39
CA ALA A 350 2.05 23.88 -18.94
C ALA A 350 1.03 24.40 -17.92
N ASP A 351 -0.27 24.26 -18.22
CA ASP A 351 -1.36 24.66 -17.32
C ASP A 351 -1.31 23.96 -15.95
N TYR A 352 -0.83 22.72 -15.90
CA TYR A 352 -0.71 21.99 -14.64
C TYR A 352 0.43 22.58 -13.81
N LEU A 353 1.58 22.80 -14.43
CA LEU A 353 2.73 23.41 -13.74
C LEU A 353 2.40 24.81 -13.25
N GLU A 354 1.74 25.63 -14.06
CA GLU A 354 1.22 26.94 -13.63
C GLU A 354 0.33 26.80 -12.39
N SER A 355 -0.65 25.90 -12.43
CA SER A 355 -1.57 25.67 -11.30
C SER A 355 -0.85 25.22 -10.02
N VAL A 356 0.22 24.42 -10.15
CA VAL A 356 1.00 23.93 -9.01
C VAL A 356 1.91 25.03 -8.47
N THR A 357 2.54 25.85 -9.33
CA THR A 357 3.33 27.01 -8.88
C THR A 357 2.48 28.07 -8.18
N GLU A 358 1.19 28.18 -8.53
CA GLU A 358 0.24 29.07 -7.84
C GLU A 358 -0.13 28.61 -6.41
N LEU A 359 0.30 27.42 -5.97
CA LEU A 359 0.12 26.95 -4.60
C LEU A 359 1.13 27.56 -3.61
N GLU A 360 2.13 28.29 -4.10
CA GLU A 360 3.28 28.84 -3.37
C GLU A 360 4.18 27.76 -2.75
N GLU A 361 3.66 26.94 -1.82
CA GLU A 361 4.39 25.84 -1.20
C GLU A 361 3.79 24.46 -1.58
N PHE A 362 4.46 23.76 -2.50
CA PHE A 362 4.07 22.43 -2.93
C PHE A 362 5.23 21.43 -2.91
N GLY A 363 4.91 20.17 -2.60
CA GLY A 363 5.85 19.05 -2.64
C GLY A 363 5.29 17.87 -3.43
N HIS A 364 6.17 16.98 -3.89
CA HIS A 364 5.79 15.74 -4.57
C HIS A 364 6.10 14.47 -3.77
N LEU A 365 6.71 14.61 -2.60
CA LEU A 365 7.09 13.48 -1.78
C LEU A 365 6.43 13.52 -0.43
N PHE A 366 5.89 12.38 -0.02
CA PHE A 366 5.38 12.20 1.34
C PHE A 366 6.47 12.40 2.41
N THR A 367 7.74 12.15 2.09
CA THR A 367 8.85 12.44 3.00
C THR A 367 9.05 13.94 3.25
N GLU A 368 8.47 14.82 2.42
CA GLU A 368 8.47 16.28 2.63
C GLU A 368 7.48 16.70 3.72
N LEU A 369 6.61 15.80 4.22
CA LEU A 369 5.72 16.07 5.36
C LEU A 369 6.46 16.54 6.63
N ASN A 370 7.71 16.10 6.79
CA ASN A 370 8.54 16.40 7.96
C ASN A 370 9.57 17.51 7.68
N LEU A 371 9.51 18.17 6.52
CA LEU A 371 10.42 19.27 6.20
C LEU A 371 9.76 20.61 6.51
N ASP A 372 10.58 21.56 6.96
CA ASP A 372 10.15 22.93 7.22
C ASP A 372 9.81 23.71 5.93
N GLN A 373 10.33 23.25 4.78
CA GLN A 373 10.09 23.83 3.47
C GLN A 373 10.06 22.75 2.38
N ALA A 374 9.11 22.85 1.45
CA ALA A 374 9.08 21.99 0.27
C ALA A 374 10.30 22.25 -0.65
N ARG A 375 10.90 21.18 -1.21
CA ARG A 375 12.19 21.28 -1.93
C ARG A 375 12.08 21.44 -3.43
N GLY A 376 10.89 21.70 -3.97
CA GLY A 376 10.73 21.88 -5.42
C GLY A 376 11.09 20.65 -6.24
N ILE A 377 10.88 19.45 -5.68
CA ILE A 377 11.24 18.19 -6.34
C ILE A 377 10.09 17.76 -7.25
N ILE A 378 10.37 17.49 -8.53
CA ILE A 378 9.42 16.80 -9.41
C ILE A 378 9.86 15.35 -9.61
N THR A 379 8.93 14.43 -9.36
CA THR A 379 9.15 13.00 -9.56
C THR A 379 8.66 12.55 -10.93
N ILE A 380 9.52 11.84 -11.66
CA ILE A 380 9.26 11.24 -12.96
C ILE A 380 9.59 9.75 -12.85
N ALA A 381 8.69 8.88 -13.30
CA ALA A 381 8.90 7.44 -13.28
C ALA A 381 8.90 6.88 -14.71
N PRO A 382 10.06 6.83 -15.40
CA PRO A 382 10.19 6.13 -16.67
C PRO A 382 10.12 4.61 -16.51
N GLU A 383 10.50 4.09 -15.33
CA GLU A 383 10.84 2.69 -15.02
C GLU A 383 12.01 2.12 -15.79
N TRP A 384 12.10 2.34 -17.11
CA TRP A 384 13.23 1.87 -17.91
C TRP A 384 13.73 2.97 -18.83
N ALA A 385 15.04 3.02 -19.05
CA ALA A 385 15.64 3.93 -20.03
C ALA A 385 15.42 3.45 -21.48
N SER A 386 15.26 2.14 -21.66
CA SER A 386 15.00 1.46 -22.93
C SER A 386 13.53 1.63 -23.36
N PRO A 387 13.25 2.32 -24.50
CA PRO A 387 11.87 2.57 -24.94
C PRO A 387 11.08 1.31 -25.31
N ASP A 388 11.79 0.31 -25.83
CA ASP A 388 11.27 -1.01 -26.13
C ASP A 388 10.86 -1.76 -24.86
N LEU A 389 11.67 -1.74 -23.80
CA LEU A 389 11.31 -2.37 -22.52
C LEU A 389 10.13 -1.66 -21.84
N VAL A 390 10.09 -0.32 -21.90
CA VAL A 390 8.93 0.50 -21.46
C VAL A 390 7.66 0.03 -22.18
N ALA A 391 7.69 -0.13 -23.50
CA ALA A 391 6.53 -0.55 -24.28
C ALA A 391 6.12 -2.00 -23.98
N MET A 392 7.07 -2.91 -23.78
CA MET A 392 6.81 -4.33 -23.51
C MET A 392 6.08 -4.56 -22.19
N TYR A 393 6.34 -3.75 -21.17
CA TYR A 393 5.61 -3.79 -19.89
C TYR A 393 4.32 -2.96 -19.88
N GLY A 394 3.83 -2.56 -21.05
CA GLY A 394 2.56 -1.86 -21.21
C GLY A 394 2.61 -0.38 -20.82
N LYS A 395 3.80 0.23 -20.61
CA LYS A 395 3.89 1.67 -20.39
C LYS A 395 3.78 2.43 -21.70
N THR A 396 2.84 3.37 -21.71
CA THR A 396 2.51 4.25 -22.83
C THR A 396 3.29 5.57 -22.85
N GLN A 397 4.25 5.74 -21.91
CA GLN A 397 5.00 6.98 -21.76
C GLN A 397 6.00 7.17 -22.90
N ARG A 398 5.84 8.26 -23.65
CA ARG A 398 6.76 8.63 -24.74
C ARG A 398 7.85 9.57 -24.23
N ARG A 399 9.11 9.31 -24.61
CA ARG A 399 10.27 10.13 -24.24
C ARG A 399 10.07 11.61 -24.56
N GLU A 400 9.58 11.93 -25.75
CA GLU A 400 9.28 13.31 -26.19
C GLU A 400 8.41 14.10 -25.21
N ARG A 401 7.43 13.43 -24.56
CA ARG A 401 6.54 14.09 -23.59
C ARG A 401 7.21 14.30 -22.25
N VAL A 402 8.10 13.39 -21.85
CA VAL A 402 8.94 13.57 -20.67
C VAL A 402 9.93 14.71 -20.87
N ASP A 403 10.57 14.78 -22.05
CA ASP A 403 11.47 15.88 -22.40
C ASP A 403 10.74 17.23 -22.34
N ASN A 404 9.52 17.30 -22.90
CA ASN A 404 8.69 18.50 -22.80
C ASN A 404 8.35 18.86 -21.34
N ALA A 405 8.11 17.87 -20.48
CA ALA A 405 7.87 18.10 -19.06
C ALA A 405 9.10 18.73 -18.38
N ILE A 406 10.31 18.22 -18.66
CA ILE A 406 11.57 18.76 -18.12
C ILE A 406 11.83 20.18 -18.64
N GLU A 407 11.56 20.46 -19.91
CA GLU A 407 11.67 21.82 -20.48
C GLU A 407 10.70 22.80 -19.83
N LEU A 408 9.56 22.34 -19.35
CA LEU A 408 8.67 23.17 -18.56
C LEU A 408 9.21 23.38 -17.14
N CYS A 409 9.79 22.35 -16.51
CA CYS A 409 10.48 22.47 -15.21
C CYS A 409 11.60 23.52 -15.26
N ARG A 410 12.43 23.51 -16.31
CA ARG A 410 13.50 24.51 -16.57
C ARG A 410 13.01 25.95 -16.56
N LYS A 411 11.76 26.20 -16.93
CA LYS A 411 11.17 27.55 -16.95
C LYS A 411 10.70 28.00 -15.57
N SER A 412 10.51 27.06 -14.65
CA SER A 412 10.16 27.34 -13.26
C SER A 412 11.42 27.69 -12.47
N LYS A 413 11.33 28.67 -11.57
CA LYS A 413 12.40 28.94 -10.60
C LYS A 413 12.32 28.06 -9.37
N ASP A 414 11.17 27.43 -9.17
CA ASP A 414 10.82 26.69 -7.96
C ASP A 414 11.06 25.19 -8.12
N VAL A 415 11.50 24.73 -9.30
CA VAL A 415 11.81 23.33 -9.58
C VAL A 415 13.27 23.20 -10.00
N ASN A 416 14.14 22.87 -9.06
CA ASN A 416 15.56 22.63 -9.32
C ASN A 416 15.96 21.16 -9.16
N THR A 417 15.06 20.28 -8.73
CA THR A 417 15.38 18.87 -8.50
C THR A 417 14.43 17.95 -9.25
N VAL A 418 14.98 17.01 -10.03
CA VAL A 418 14.20 15.96 -10.69
C VAL A 418 14.57 14.61 -10.09
N MET A 419 13.59 13.88 -9.57
CA MET A 419 13.78 12.50 -9.14
C MET A 419 13.25 11.52 -10.19
N LEU A 420 14.10 10.58 -10.61
CA LEU A 420 13.81 9.55 -11.59
C LEU A 420 13.64 8.20 -10.91
N TYR A 421 12.51 7.52 -11.12
CA TYR A 421 12.29 6.16 -10.66
C TYR A 421 12.55 5.16 -11.79
N PHE A 422 13.48 4.24 -11.56
CA PHE A 422 13.78 3.14 -12.46
C PHE A 422 13.58 1.79 -11.78
N ILE A 423 13.18 0.80 -12.57
CA ILE A 423 13.08 -0.59 -12.22
C ILE A 423 14.26 -1.33 -12.86
N VAL A 424 15.02 -2.07 -12.06
CA VAL A 424 16.17 -2.87 -12.52
C VAL A 424 15.97 -4.35 -12.23
N GLY A 425 16.65 -5.21 -13.00
CA GLY A 425 16.56 -6.67 -12.84
C GLY A 425 15.25 -7.29 -13.34
N ALA A 426 14.55 -6.58 -14.23
CA ALA A 426 13.35 -7.09 -14.88
C ALA A 426 13.73 -8.11 -15.98
N PRO A 427 12.95 -9.17 -16.21
CA PRO A 427 13.08 -9.98 -17.42
C PRO A 427 13.02 -9.10 -18.67
N GLY A 428 13.81 -9.43 -19.69
CA GLY A 428 14.00 -8.61 -20.88
C GLY A 428 15.00 -7.45 -20.73
N GLU A 429 15.45 -7.10 -19.52
CA GLU A 429 16.46 -6.05 -19.33
C GLU A 429 17.85 -6.51 -19.79
N ARG A 430 18.49 -5.69 -20.64
CA ARG A 430 19.87 -5.87 -21.06
C ARG A 430 20.80 -4.95 -20.28
N ASP A 431 22.07 -5.30 -20.17
CA ASP A 431 23.07 -4.43 -19.54
C ASP A 431 23.12 -3.04 -20.18
N ALA A 432 23.02 -2.94 -21.51
CA ALA A 432 22.96 -1.66 -22.21
C ALA A 432 21.70 -0.84 -21.86
N ASP A 433 20.55 -1.49 -21.64
CA ASP A 433 19.30 -0.82 -21.26
C ASP A 433 19.42 -0.22 -19.85
N ARG A 434 20.07 -0.96 -18.95
CA ARG A 434 20.30 -0.56 -17.57
C ARG A 434 21.34 0.57 -17.48
N LEU A 435 22.45 0.45 -18.19
CA LEU A 435 23.49 1.49 -18.20
C LEU A 435 22.99 2.80 -18.85
N ALA A 436 22.03 2.71 -19.78
CA ALA A 436 21.39 3.88 -20.38
C ALA A 436 20.61 4.74 -19.36
N ILE A 437 20.38 4.27 -18.12
CA ILE A 437 19.87 5.09 -17.01
C ILE A 437 20.82 6.26 -16.72
N ALA A 438 22.13 6.04 -16.78
CA ALA A 438 23.12 7.10 -16.57
C ALA A 438 23.05 8.15 -17.68
N ASP A 439 23.00 7.72 -18.95
CA ASP A 439 22.83 8.61 -20.09
C ASP A 439 21.49 9.39 -20.01
N TYR A 440 20.43 8.74 -19.52
CA TYR A 440 19.14 9.39 -19.25
C TYR A 440 19.26 10.47 -18.18
N ALA A 441 19.88 10.16 -17.03
CA ALA A 441 20.04 11.10 -15.93
C ALA A 441 20.86 12.33 -16.33
N GLN A 442 21.94 12.12 -17.11
CA GLN A 442 22.73 13.21 -17.68
C GLN A 442 21.89 14.12 -18.58
N ASP A 443 21.15 13.55 -19.53
CA ASP A 443 20.28 14.32 -20.43
C ASP A 443 19.22 15.13 -19.65
N VAL A 444 18.64 14.56 -18.59
CA VAL A 444 17.70 15.28 -17.72
C VAL A 444 18.36 16.48 -17.04
N LEU A 445 19.56 16.33 -16.49
CA LEU A 445 20.26 17.44 -15.83
C LEU A 445 20.59 18.55 -16.85
N ASP A 446 21.12 18.17 -18.01
CA ASP A 446 21.53 19.12 -19.05
C ASP A 446 20.30 19.88 -19.60
N ARG A 447 19.15 19.21 -19.74
CA ARG A 447 17.87 19.85 -20.08
C ARG A 447 17.31 20.71 -18.97
N LEU A 448 17.45 20.30 -17.71
CA LEU A 448 17.00 21.11 -16.58
C LEU A 448 17.77 22.43 -16.54
N GLY A 449 19.07 22.42 -16.82
CA GLY A 449 19.85 23.63 -17.13
C GLY A 449 20.02 24.63 -15.98
N HIS A 450 19.61 24.27 -14.76
CA HIS A 450 19.79 25.08 -13.55
C HIS A 450 21.22 24.86 -12.97
N PRO A 451 21.95 25.93 -12.59
CA PRO A 451 23.28 25.81 -11.98
C PRO A 451 23.31 25.01 -10.66
N ASP A 452 22.20 25.00 -9.94
CA ASP A 452 21.95 24.24 -8.71
C ASP A 452 21.08 22.99 -8.96
N GLY A 453 20.86 22.65 -10.23
CA GLY A 453 20.00 21.55 -10.65
C GLY A 453 20.48 20.21 -10.10
N THR A 454 19.58 19.38 -9.56
CA THR A 454 19.94 18.07 -9.02
C THR A 454 19.09 16.98 -9.66
N VAL A 455 19.70 15.83 -9.96
CA VAL A 455 19.00 14.62 -10.42
C VAL A 455 19.20 13.49 -9.42
N ILE A 456 18.10 13.01 -8.87
CA ILE A 456 18.08 11.84 -7.97
C ILE A 456 17.62 10.63 -8.78
N VAL A 457 18.45 9.61 -8.93
CA VAL A 457 18.09 8.34 -9.57
C VAL A 457 17.73 7.35 -8.47
N LYS A 458 16.46 6.95 -8.39
CA LYS A 458 15.98 5.97 -7.43
C LYS A 458 15.71 4.63 -8.12
N LEU A 459 16.46 3.62 -7.72
CA LEU A 459 16.41 2.27 -8.26
C LEU A 459 15.53 1.38 -7.39
N HIS A 460 14.57 0.73 -8.03
CA HIS A 460 13.73 -0.29 -7.45
C HIS A 460 13.98 -1.61 -8.16
N GLN A 461 13.97 -2.71 -7.43
CA GLN A 461 14.04 -4.01 -8.05
C GLN A 461 12.69 -4.38 -8.65
N PHE A 462 12.72 -5.00 -9.83
CA PHE A 462 11.53 -5.61 -10.40
C PHE A 462 10.95 -6.68 -9.47
N MET A 463 9.67 -6.54 -9.13
CA MET A 463 8.92 -7.50 -8.33
C MET A 463 7.67 -7.91 -9.10
N PRO A 464 7.56 -9.17 -9.55
CA PRO A 464 6.35 -9.66 -10.18
C PRO A 464 5.24 -9.79 -9.14
N LYS A 465 4.11 -9.13 -9.40
CA LYS A 465 3.02 -8.95 -8.41
C LYS A 465 1.82 -9.84 -8.69
N PRO A 466 1.28 -10.57 -7.69
CA PRO A 466 0.00 -11.27 -7.80
C PRO A 466 -1.11 -10.38 -8.36
N GLY A 467 -1.95 -10.93 -9.24
CA GLY A 467 -3.06 -10.18 -9.85
C GLY A 467 -2.64 -9.28 -11.01
N THR A 468 -1.40 -9.35 -11.49
CA THR A 468 -0.90 -8.62 -12.67
C THR A 468 -0.45 -9.58 -13.78
N ALA A 469 -0.30 -9.10 -15.02
CA ALA A 469 0.21 -9.93 -16.12
C ALA A 469 1.65 -10.42 -15.87
N SER A 470 2.42 -9.68 -15.07
CA SER A 470 3.77 -10.05 -14.66
C SER A 470 3.84 -11.15 -13.61
N GLN A 471 2.74 -11.55 -12.97
CA GLN A 471 2.76 -12.34 -11.72
C GLN A 471 3.58 -13.65 -11.82
N ARG A 472 3.68 -14.25 -13.01
CA ARG A 472 4.45 -15.49 -13.26
C ARG A 472 5.91 -15.27 -13.59
N LEU A 473 6.29 -14.06 -13.97
CA LEU A 473 7.65 -13.75 -14.41
C LEU A 473 8.66 -14.05 -13.31
N ARG A 474 9.89 -14.36 -13.73
CA ARG A 474 11.03 -14.45 -12.82
C ARG A 474 11.45 -13.06 -12.35
N MET A 475 12.27 -13.01 -11.32
CA MET A 475 12.99 -11.81 -10.92
C MET A 475 14.46 -12.12 -10.65
N SER A 476 15.33 -11.12 -10.85
CA SER A 476 16.72 -11.21 -10.42
C SER A 476 16.83 -11.41 -8.91
N ASP A 477 17.95 -11.98 -8.47
CA ASP A 477 18.28 -12.04 -7.04
C ASP A 477 18.43 -10.63 -6.46
N PRO A 478 17.79 -10.28 -5.33
CA PRO A 478 17.94 -8.96 -4.71
C PRO A 478 19.39 -8.55 -4.39
N ASP A 479 20.30 -9.51 -4.18
CA ASP A 479 21.72 -9.23 -3.98
C ASP A 479 22.37 -8.51 -5.19
N LEU A 480 21.81 -8.65 -6.40
CA LEU A 480 22.35 -8.05 -7.61
C LEU A 480 22.04 -6.55 -7.74
N VAL A 481 21.04 -6.03 -7.03
CA VAL A 481 20.61 -4.62 -7.15
C VAL A 481 21.74 -3.68 -6.81
N HIS A 482 22.52 -3.96 -5.76
CA HIS A 482 23.67 -3.12 -5.40
C HIS A 482 24.75 -3.10 -6.49
N THR A 483 24.93 -4.23 -7.19
CA THR A 483 25.86 -4.29 -8.34
C THR A 483 25.36 -3.41 -9.48
N TYR A 484 24.05 -3.41 -9.73
CA TYR A 484 23.43 -2.54 -10.74
C TYR A 484 23.55 -1.06 -10.37
N THR A 485 23.35 -0.71 -9.10
CA THR A 485 23.58 0.65 -8.58
C THR A 485 25.00 1.12 -8.88
N ALA A 486 26.01 0.33 -8.49
CA ALA A 486 27.41 0.66 -8.71
C ALA A 486 27.75 0.83 -10.20
N GLN A 487 27.24 -0.06 -11.06
CA GLN A 487 27.45 0.04 -12.52
C GLN A 487 26.88 1.35 -13.12
N ILE A 488 25.72 1.79 -12.65
CA ILE A 488 25.09 3.03 -13.10
C ILE A 488 25.88 4.25 -12.58
N GLU A 489 26.33 4.22 -11.33
CA GLU A 489 27.19 5.28 -10.76
C GLU A 489 28.52 5.40 -11.52
N ASP A 490 29.21 4.29 -11.77
CA ASP A 490 30.48 4.25 -12.51
C ASP A 490 30.31 4.80 -13.93
N ARG A 491 29.22 4.40 -14.61
CA ARG A 491 28.88 4.93 -15.94
C ARG A 491 28.62 6.43 -15.89
N LEU A 492 27.89 6.91 -14.89
CA LEU A 492 27.57 8.33 -14.74
C LEU A 492 28.83 9.15 -14.45
N ARG A 493 29.70 8.69 -13.53
CA ARG A 493 31.02 9.30 -13.28
C ARG A 493 31.88 9.34 -14.55
N ALA A 494 31.88 8.28 -15.34
CA ALA A 494 32.61 8.25 -16.61
C ALA A 494 32.04 9.25 -17.65
N LEU A 495 30.73 9.51 -17.62
CA LEU A 495 30.06 10.45 -18.53
C LEU A 495 30.26 11.92 -18.13
N VAL A 496 30.20 12.24 -16.83
CA VAL A 496 30.16 13.64 -16.35
C VAL A 496 31.40 14.08 -15.57
N GLY A 497 32.24 13.15 -15.14
CA GLY A 497 33.36 13.41 -14.22
C GLY A 497 32.92 13.44 -12.74
N ASP A 498 33.85 13.15 -11.83
CA ASP A 498 33.56 13.02 -10.40
C ASP A 498 32.99 14.30 -9.76
N GLU A 499 33.54 15.46 -10.11
CA GLU A 499 33.09 16.74 -9.53
C GLU A 499 31.61 17.02 -9.87
N LYS A 500 31.22 16.86 -11.14
CA LYS A 500 29.83 17.06 -11.58
C LYS A 500 28.90 15.98 -11.01
N PHE A 501 29.38 14.74 -10.87
CA PHE A 501 28.64 13.66 -10.20
C PHE A 501 28.28 14.04 -8.75
N GLU A 502 29.30 14.36 -7.94
CA GLU A 502 29.12 14.66 -6.51
C GLU A 502 28.26 15.90 -6.28
N GLN A 503 28.32 16.87 -7.19
CA GLN A 503 27.54 18.09 -7.11
C GLN A 503 26.06 17.88 -7.45
N HIS A 504 25.75 17.12 -8.51
CA HIS A 504 24.41 17.15 -9.12
C HIS A 504 23.64 15.83 -9.08
N PHE A 505 24.28 14.70 -8.77
CA PHE A 505 23.65 13.39 -8.90
C PHE A 505 23.62 12.63 -7.57
N ARG A 506 22.51 11.94 -7.32
CA ARG A 506 22.39 10.97 -6.22
C ARG A 506 21.78 9.70 -6.78
N VAL A 507 22.42 8.56 -6.61
CA VAL A 507 21.84 7.25 -6.97
C VAL A 507 21.47 6.53 -5.68
N LEU A 508 20.20 6.14 -5.55
CA LEU A 508 19.64 5.57 -4.34
C LEU A 508 18.97 4.24 -4.66
N ASP A 509 19.21 3.22 -3.85
CA ASP A 509 18.43 1.98 -3.84
C ASP A 509 17.79 1.76 -2.46
N LEU A 510 16.85 0.81 -2.36
CA LEU A 510 16.13 0.49 -1.12
C LEU A 510 16.81 -0.60 -0.27
N GLY A 511 18.02 -1.07 -0.65
CA GLY A 511 18.66 -2.23 -0.05
C GLY A 511 17.95 -3.55 -0.37
N ALA A 512 18.69 -4.66 -0.23
CA ALA A 512 18.22 -6.01 -0.61
C ALA A 512 17.36 -6.71 0.47
N SER A 513 17.57 -6.40 1.75
CA SER A 513 16.95 -7.13 2.89
C SER A 513 15.42 -7.17 2.80
N HIS A 514 14.80 -6.01 2.58
CA HIS A 514 13.34 -5.92 2.48
C HIS A 514 12.80 -6.72 1.29
N MET A 515 13.50 -6.72 0.16
CA MET A 515 13.11 -7.46 -1.05
C MET A 515 13.20 -8.98 -0.87
N HIS A 516 14.19 -9.48 -0.11
CA HIS A 516 14.29 -10.91 0.20
C HIS A 516 13.09 -11.44 1.01
N LEU A 517 12.59 -10.65 1.96
CA LEU A 517 11.38 -11.01 2.71
C LEU A 517 10.13 -10.84 1.85
N GLU A 518 10.04 -9.72 1.11
CA GLU A 518 8.87 -9.40 0.29
C GLU A 518 8.63 -10.47 -0.79
N VAL A 519 9.68 -11.00 -1.43
CA VAL A 519 9.52 -12.01 -2.48
C VAL A 519 8.88 -13.30 -1.97
N ILE A 520 9.31 -13.81 -0.82
CA ILE A 520 8.75 -15.06 -0.28
C ILE A 520 7.33 -14.84 0.25
N CYS A 521 7.03 -13.63 0.75
CA CYS A 521 5.70 -13.27 1.24
C CYS A 521 4.70 -12.99 0.11
N SER A 522 5.15 -12.45 -1.02
CA SER A 522 4.27 -12.10 -2.15
C SER A 522 4.05 -13.26 -3.13
N ARG A 523 4.87 -14.32 -3.06
CA ARG A 523 4.90 -15.40 -4.05
C ARG A 523 4.85 -16.79 -3.40
N GLY A 524 4.31 -16.89 -2.20
CA GLY A 524 4.47 -18.01 -1.28
C GLY A 524 3.19 -18.81 -1.07
N ASP A 525 3.31 -20.09 -0.73
CA ASP A 525 2.16 -20.86 -0.22
C ASP A 525 1.98 -20.69 1.30
N ARG A 526 0.92 -21.28 1.87
CA ARG A 526 0.57 -21.15 3.30
C ARG A 526 1.71 -21.48 4.26
N ARG A 527 2.64 -22.35 3.87
CA ARG A 527 3.79 -22.73 4.71
C ARG A 527 4.74 -21.56 4.98
N ILE A 528 4.71 -20.50 4.16
CA ILE A 528 5.47 -19.26 4.45
C ILE A 528 5.01 -18.61 5.75
N GLY A 529 3.72 -18.68 6.09
CA GLY A 529 3.24 -18.20 7.38
C GLY A 529 3.92 -18.87 8.57
N LEU A 530 4.26 -20.16 8.46
CA LEU A 530 4.99 -20.89 9.50
C LEU A 530 6.46 -20.47 9.58
N VAL A 531 7.08 -20.14 8.44
CA VAL A 531 8.46 -19.62 8.38
C VAL A 531 8.54 -18.25 9.03
N LEU A 532 7.57 -17.37 8.75
CA LEU A 532 7.50 -16.04 9.36
C LEU A 532 7.31 -16.15 10.87
N GLU A 533 6.45 -17.05 11.34
CA GLU A 533 6.23 -17.28 12.77
C GLU A 533 7.50 -17.82 13.45
N ASP A 534 8.22 -18.77 12.84
CA ASP A 534 9.49 -19.29 13.36
C ASP A 534 10.54 -18.19 13.53
N LEU A 535 10.68 -17.32 12.52
CA LEU A 535 11.62 -16.19 12.56
C LEU A 535 11.20 -15.16 13.60
N TYR A 536 9.90 -14.87 13.68
CA TYR A 536 9.34 -13.94 14.64
C TYR A 536 9.61 -14.41 16.08
N ASP A 537 9.34 -15.68 16.40
CA ASP A 537 9.56 -16.25 17.74
C ASP A 537 11.03 -16.47 18.07
N ALA A 538 11.88 -16.68 17.06
CA ALA A 538 13.33 -16.67 17.21
C ALA A 538 13.90 -15.25 17.43
N ASN A 539 13.03 -14.23 17.46
CA ASN A 539 13.38 -12.83 17.66
C ASN A 539 14.36 -12.28 16.61
N ILE A 540 14.26 -12.79 15.38
CA ILE A 540 14.98 -12.27 14.22
C ILE A 540 14.23 -11.04 13.72
N ASP A 541 14.88 -9.89 13.63
CA ASP A 541 14.26 -8.67 13.11
C ASP A 541 13.95 -8.84 11.62
N LEU A 542 12.66 -8.95 11.31
CA LEU A 542 12.16 -9.15 9.96
C LEU A 542 12.30 -7.91 9.06
N HIS A 543 12.57 -6.73 9.62
CA HIS A 543 12.90 -5.55 8.81
C HIS A 543 14.32 -5.60 8.24
N THR A 544 15.21 -6.38 8.87
CA THR A 544 16.63 -6.47 8.49
C THR A 544 17.09 -7.91 8.28
N VAL A 545 16.15 -8.85 8.08
CA VAL A 545 16.45 -10.26 7.88
C VAL A 545 17.33 -10.47 6.64
N THR A 546 18.32 -11.35 6.75
CA THR A 546 19.23 -11.65 5.64
C THR A 546 18.73 -12.83 4.82
N LYS A 547 19.19 -12.91 3.57
CA LYS A 547 18.92 -14.06 2.69
C LYS A 547 19.32 -15.39 3.33
N ASP A 548 20.48 -15.47 3.97
CA ASP A 548 20.95 -16.70 4.61
C ASP A 548 20.00 -17.18 5.72
N GLN A 549 19.50 -16.25 6.55
CA GLN A 549 18.52 -16.56 7.58
C GLN A 549 17.21 -17.08 6.98
N LEU A 550 16.75 -16.50 5.87
CA LEU A 550 15.56 -16.96 5.16
C LEU A 550 15.77 -18.33 4.52
N VAL A 551 16.91 -18.56 3.87
CA VAL A 551 17.26 -19.87 3.28
C VAL A 551 17.25 -20.96 4.34
N GLU A 552 17.85 -20.70 5.50
CA GLU A 552 17.87 -21.65 6.61
C GLU A 552 16.45 -21.92 7.15
N ALA A 553 15.66 -20.87 7.40
CA ALA A 553 14.30 -21.00 7.91
C ALA A 553 13.36 -21.73 6.94
N LEU A 554 13.46 -21.43 5.64
CA LEU A 554 12.73 -22.12 4.57
C LEU A 554 13.10 -23.60 4.52
N ALA A 555 14.39 -23.93 4.58
CA ALA A 555 14.87 -25.31 4.52
C ALA A 555 14.31 -26.17 5.66
N ARG A 556 14.18 -25.63 6.88
CA ARG A 556 13.55 -26.32 8.03
C ARG A 556 12.09 -26.70 7.77
N ARG A 557 11.40 -25.98 6.89
CA ARG A 557 10.02 -26.24 6.46
C ARG A 557 9.92 -26.97 5.10
N GLY A 558 11.05 -27.45 4.57
CA GLY A 558 11.11 -28.15 3.28
C GLY A 558 10.83 -27.23 2.08
N LEU A 559 11.12 -25.94 2.21
CA LEU A 559 10.92 -24.90 1.19
C LEU A 559 12.27 -24.45 0.63
N SER A 560 12.26 -23.96 -0.61
CA SER A 560 13.42 -23.42 -1.32
C SER A 560 13.24 -21.93 -1.56
N TYR A 561 14.27 -21.14 -1.24
CA TYR A 561 14.29 -19.71 -1.53
C TYR A 561 14.21 -19.44 -3.04
N ASP A 562 15.08 -20.07 -3.83
CA ASP A 562 15.19 -19.87 -5.29
C ASP A 562 13.89 -20.17 -6.04
N ARG A 563 13.03 -21.04 -5.48
CA ARG A 563 11.71 -21.32 -6.05
C ARG A 563 10.82 -20.08 -6.15
N HIS A 564 11.02 -19.07 -5.30
CA HIS A 564 10.26 -17.83 -5.32
C HIS A 564 10.79 -16.83 -6.36
N LEU A 565 12.04 -16.95 -6.80
CA LEU A 565 12.66 -16.06 -7.79
C LEU A 565 12.41 -16.48 -9.25
N ARG A 566 12.20 -17.77 -9.49
CA ARG A 566 12.01 -18.31 -10.85
C ARG A 566 10.69 -17.86 -11.50
N HIS A 567 10.59 -18.17 -12.80
CA HIS A 567 9.33 -18.16 -13.51
C HIS A 567 8.41 -19.27 -12.96
N MET A 568 7.11 -18.96 -12.83
CA MET A 568 6.09 -19.89 -12.32
C MET A 568 5.31 -20.53 -13.48
N ASP A 569 5.84 -21.64 -13.99
CA ASP A 569 5.24 -22.45 -15.06
C ASP A 569 4.06 -23.32 -14.58
N GLU A 570 3.84 -23.42 -13.27
CA GLU A 570 2.78 -24.26 -12.72
C GLU A 570 1.38 -23.77 -13.14
N PRO A 571 0.45 -24.69 -13.46
CA PRO A 571 -0.92 -24.31 -13.81
C PRO A 571 -1.65 -23.62 -12.64
N VAL A 572 -1.28 -23.97 -11.40
CA VAL A 572 -1.88 -23.45 -10.17
C VAL A 572 -0.85 -22.59 -9.43
N LEU A 573 -1.17 -21.32 -9.23
CA LEU A 573 -0.40 -20.40 -8.38
C LEU A 573 -0.88 -20.52 -6.92
N PRO A 574 -0.08 -20.13 -5.91
CA PRO A 574 -0.55 -20.12 -4.52
C PRO A 574 -1.87 -19.35 -4.35
N TRP A 575 -1.98 -18.15 -4.90
CA TRP A 575 -3.21 -17.34 -4.87
C TRP A 575 -4.24 -17.71 -5.95
N HIS A 576 -4.25 -18.96 -6.45
CA HIS A 576 -5.11 -19.36 -7.59
C HIS A 576 -6.60 -19.08 -7.37
N THR A 577 -7.09 -19.24 -6.14
CA THR A 577 -8.49 -18.95 -5.76
C THR A 577 -8.89 -17.50 -6.05
N LEU A 578 -7.93 -16.58 -6.05
CA LEU A 578 -8.11 -15.15 -6.26
C LEU A 578 -7.57 -14.68 -7.62
N ASN A 579 -7.04 -15.59 -8.43
CA ASN A 579 -6.40 -15.23 -9.69
C ASN A 579 -7.44 -15.07 -10.82
N HIS A 580 -7.59 -13.83 -11.27
CA HIS A 580 -8.46 -13.41 -12.38
C HIS A 580 -7.69 -12.89 -13.59
N VAL A 581 -6.35 -13.01 -13.59
CA VAL A 581 -5.50 -12.52 -14.67
C VAL A 581 -5.74 -13.33 -15.95
N ASN A 582 -5.72 -12.64 -17.09
CA ASN A 582 -5.82 -13.27 -18.40
C ASN A 582 -4.54 -14.04 -18.73
N THR A 583 -4.61 -15.38 -18.70
CA THR A 583 -3.46 -16.25 -18.98
C THR A 583 -2.84 -16.04 -20.36
N THR A 584 -3.63 -15.66 -21.37
CA THR A 584 -3.08 -15.35 -22.70
C THR A 584 -2.19 -14.11 -22.65
N ALA A 585 -2.57 -13.08 -21.90
CA ALA A 585 -1.75 -11.89 -21.73
C ALA A 585 -0.45 -12.20 -20.98
N GLU A 586 -0.50 -13.04 -19.93
CA GLU A 586 0.72 -13.50 -19.22
C GLU A 586 1.68 -14.21 -20.17
N GLN A 587 1.16 -15.13 -21.00
CA GLN A 587 1.97 -15.90 -21.95
C GLN A 587 2.58 -15.01 -23.04
N GLN A 588 1.80 -14.06 -23.56
CA GLN A 588 2.29 -13.10 -24.56
C GLN A 588 3.42 -12.24 -24.01
N LEU A 589 3.25 -11.68 -22.81
CA LEU A 589 4.29 -10.90 -22.13
C LEU A 589 5.55 -11.74 -21.91
N ALA A 590 5.42 -12.93 -21.32
CA ALA A 590 6.54 -13.82 -21.06
C ALA A 590 7.29 -14.17 -22.36
N THR A 591 6.57 -14.51 -23.42
CA THR A 591 7.15 -14.87 -24.74
C THR A 591 7.93 -13.70 -25.32
N ALA A 592 7.34 -12.50 -25.34
CA ALA A 592 7.99 -11.30 -25.87
C ALA A 592 9.30 -10.98 -25.10
N LEU A 593 9.28 -11.12 -23.77
CA LEU A 593 10.46 -10.89 -22.93
C LEU A 593 11.55 -11.94 -23.18
N TYR A 594 11.19 -13.22 -23.31
CA TYR A 594 12.15 -14.28 -23.65
C TYR A 594 12.73 -14.12 -25.06
N GLU A 595 11.92 -13.74 -26.05
CA GLU A 595 12.39 -13.45 -27.40
C GLU A 595 13.43 -12.33 -27.39
N ARG A 596 13.15 -11.24 -26.68
CA ARG A 596 14.08 -10.13 -26.48
C ARG A 596 15.42 -10.59 -25.89
N GLU A 597 15.39 -11.42 -24.87
CA GLU A 597 16.61 -11.97 -24.25
C GLU A 597 17.36 -12.89 -25.20
N SER A 598 16.65 -13.69 -26.01
CA SER A 598 17.25 -14.65 -26.94
C SER A 598 17.93 -14.02 -28.15
N THR A 599 17.52 -12.80 -28.54
CA THR A 599 18.20 -12.03 -29.61
C THR A 599 19.61 -11.54 -29.21
N LEU A 600 20.10 -11.95 -28.04
CA LEU A 600 21.46 -11.73 -27.54
C LEU A 600 22.40 -12.92 -27.75
N GLY A 601 21.93 -13.99 -28.42
CA GLY A 601 22.69 -15.20 -28.73
C GLY A 601 23.50 -15.11 -30.02
#